data_AF-A0A2Z3IA99-F1
#
_entry.id   AF-A0A2Z3IA99-F1
#
_cell.length_a   1.000
_cell.length_b   1.000
_cell.length_c   1.000
_cell.angle_alpha   90.00
_cell.angle_beta   90.00
_cell.angle_gamma   90.00
#
_symmetry.space_group_name_H-M   'P 1'
#
loop_
_entity.id
_entity.type
_entity.pdbx_description
1 polymer ?
#
loop_
_entity_poly.entity_id
_entity_poly.type
_entity_poly.pdbx_seq_one_letter_code
_entity_poly.pdbx_strand_id
1 'polypeptide(L)'
;MINSPQIVLAGIRGAEGKKGESAEIIEAIAGEDISAFRAVYLKEGKAYKLSNDDSENIFFLAGISTSSAIENNCFHLKQIGRLTDNSFNFDRGRVYLGGRGELTQVVPEQGYSVLLGVAVSKNEILLNIDDPIKL
;
A
#
# COMPACT_ATOMS: atom_id res chain seq x y z
N MET A 1 71.14 2.93 10.04
CA MET A 1 69.95 2.32 9.42
C MET A 1 68.73 3.01 10.00
N ILE A 2 68.02 3.82 9.20
CA ILE A 2 66.81 4.51 9.63
C ILE A 2 65.68 3.98 8.76
N ASN A 3 64.70 3.32 9.38
CA ASN A 3 63.51 2.80 8.70
C ASN A 3 62.63 3.96 8.25
N SER A 4 62.37 4.07 6.96
CA SER A 4 61.37 5.00 6.41
C SER A 4 59.97 4.45 6.67
N PRO A 5 59.02 5.26 7.15
CA PRO A 5 57.64 4.80 7.33
C PRO A 5 56.93 4.66 5.97
N GLN A 6 56.26 3.52 5.74
CA GLN A 6 55.32 3.36 4.63
C GLN A 6 54.03 4.13 4.94
N ILE A 7 53.66 5.06 4.07
CA ILE A 7 52.37 5.74 4.12
C ILE A 7 51.32 4.78 3.54
N VAL A 8 50.37 4.33 4.36
CA VAL A 8 49.22 3.55 3.88
C VAL A 8 48.20 4.52 3.28
N LEU A 9 48.08 4.50 1.96
CA LEU A 9 47.11 5.30 1.22
C LEU A 9 45.69 4.81 1.58
N ALA A 10 44.90 5.65 2.26
CA ALA A 10 43.52 5.30 2.60
C ALA A 10 42.72 5.03 1.32
N GLY A 11 42.02 3.89 1.28
CA GLY A 11 41.17 3.52 0.14
C GLY A 11 40.06 4.55 -0.08
N ILE A 12 39.73 4.82 -1.34
CA ILE A 12 38.60 5.69 -1.68
C ILE A 12 37.29 5.05 -1.23
N ARG A 13 36.39 5.84 -0.64
CA ARG A 13 35.01 5.38 -0.37
C ARG A 13 34.36 5.02 -1.71
N GLY A 14 33.67 3.88 -1.76
CA GLY A 14 32.89 3.49 -2.93
C GLY A 14 31.81 4.52 -3.27
N ALA A 15 31.34 4.51 -4.52
CA ALA A 15 30.25 5.38 -4.96
C ALA A 15 29.00 5.19 -4.06
N GLU A 16 28.23 6.26 -3.90
CA GLU A 16 26.92 6.17 -3.26
C GLU A 16 26.05 5.14 -3.99
N GLY A 17 25.26 4.36 -3.23
CA GLY A 17 24.33 3.41 -3.82
C GLY A 17 23.29 4.12 -4.71
N LYS A 18 22.73 3.41 -5.69
CA LYS A 18 21.64 3.96 -6.50
C LYS A 18 20.49 4.36 -5.56
N LYS A 19 19.88 5.53 -5.81
CA LYS A 19 18.62 5.92 -5.17
C LYS A 19 17.60 4.81 -5.37
N GLY A 20 17.01 4.31 -4.29
CA GLY A 20 15.98 3.26 -4.36
C GLY A 20 14.79 3.70 -5.21
N GLU A 21 14.23 2.77 -5.97
CA GLU A 21 13.03 2.98 -6.76
C GLU A 21 11.85 3.34 -5.82
N SER A 22 11.04 4.32 -6.20
CA SER A 22 9.87 4.75 -5.42
C SER A 22 8.92 3.56 -5.22
N ALA A 23 8.21 3.50 -4.08
CA ALA A 23 7.18 2.51 -3.77
C ALA A 23 6.40 2.09 -5.03
N GLU A 24 6.57 0.81 -5.39
CA GLU A 24 6.21 0.24 -6.68
C GLU A 24 4.71 0.40 -6.92
N ILE A 25 4.36 1.10 -8.01
CA ILE A 25 3.00 1.08 -8.54
C ILE A 25 2.87 -0.25 -9.28
N ILE A 26 1.93 -1.08 -8.85
CA ILE A 26 1.71 -2.41 -9.45
C ILE A 26 0.57 -2.29 -10.46
N GLU A 27 0.79 -2.71 -11.70
CA GLU A 27 -0.28 -2.84 -12.70
C GLU A 27 -1.09 -4.12 -12.45
N ALA A 28 -2.42 -4.03 -12.54
CA ALA A 28 -3.34 -5.15 -12.38
C ALA A 28 -4.52 -5.02 -13.35
N ILE A 29 -5.23 -6.14 -13.59
CA ILE A 29 -6.44 -6.18 -14.43
C ILE A 29 -7.67 -6.22 -13.53
N ALA A 30 -8.65 -5.35 -13.79
CA ALA A 30 -9.89 -5.33 -13.04
C ALA A 30 -10.79 -6.54 -13.38
N GLY A 31 -11.27 -7.26 -12.36
CA GLY A 31 -12.25 -8.34 -12.48
C GLY A 31 -13.69 -7.93 -12.26
N GLU A 32 -13.91 -6.67 -11.87
CA GLU A 32 -15.17 -5.96 -11.81
C GLU A 32 -14.89 -4.46 -11.96
N ASP A 33 -15.92 -3.61 -12.02
CA ASP A 33 -15.72 -2.17 -11.97
C ASP A 33 -15.10 -1.74 -10.63
N ILE A 34 -13.92 -1.10 -10.69
CA ILE A 34 -13.14 -0.67 -9.54
C ILE A 34 -12.93 0.84 -9.63
N SER A 35 -13.44 1.57 -8.64
CA SER A 35 -13.10 2.99 -8.46
C SER A 35 -11.70 3.13 -7.88
N ALA A 36 -11.09 4.32 -8.05
CA ALA A 36 -9.88 4.67 -7.32
C ALA A 36 -10.12 4.60 -5.80
N PHE A 37 -9.04 4.35 -5.06
CA PHE A 37 -9.04 4.22 -3.61
C PHE A 37 -10.00 3.14 -3.12
N ARG A 38 -9.81 1.93 -3.63
CA ARG A 38 -10.46 0.72 -3.14
C ARG A 38 -9.42 -0.32 -2.79
N ALA A 39 -9.55 -0.94 -1.62
CA ALA A 39 -8.80 -2.12 -1.28
C ALA A 39 -9.30 -3.30 -2.13
N VAL A 40 -8.36 -4.04 -2.70
CA VAL A 40 -8.65 -5.17 -3.59
C VAL A 40 -7.86 -6.41 -3.20
N TYR A 41 -8.36 -7.56 -3.61
CA TYR A 41 -7.64 -8.83 -3.60
C TYR A 41 -7.48 -9.34 -5.04
N LEU A 42 -6.51 -10.23 -5.25
CA LEU A 42 -6.29 -10.88 -6.55
C LEU A 42 -6.83 -12.30 -6.56
N LYS A 43 -7.56 -12.65 -7.62
CA LYS A 43 -8.06 -14.00 -7.89
C LYS A 43 -7.96 -14.27 -9.38
N GLU A 44 -7.32 -15.37 -9.76
CA GLU A 44 -7.19 -15.81 -11.16
C GLU A 44 -6.64 -14.72 -12.11
N GLY A 45 -5.70 -13.90 -11.63
CA GLY A 45 -5.07 -12.84 -12.41
C GLY A 45 -5.90 -11.54 -12.53
N LYS A 46 -7.05 -11.46 -11.85
CA LYS A 46 -7.91 -10.28 -11.82
C LYS A 46 -8.09 -9.76 -10.40
N ALA A 47 -8.31 -8.45 -10.27
CA ALA A 47 -8.55 -7.78 -9.01
C ALA A 47 -10.05 -7.60 -8.73
N TYR A 48 -10.46 -7.78 -7.49
CA TYR A 48 -11.83 -7.62 -7.02
C TYR A 48 -11.85 -6.80 -5.73
N LYS A 49 -12.91 -6.03 -5.50
CA LYS A 49 -13.03 -5.20 -4.29
C LYS A 49 -13.15 -6.11 -3.06
N LEU A 50 -12.31 -5.88 -2.06
CA LEU A 50 -12.29 -6.70 -0.85
C LEU A 50 -13.18 -6.10 0.23
N SER A 51 -14.01 -6.91 0.88
CA SER A 51 -14.78 -6.47 2.06
C SER A 51 -14.17 -7.03 3.34
N ASN A 52 -14.27 -6.30 4.44
CA ASN A 52 -13.75 -6.72 5.74
C ASN A 52 -14.45 -7.95 6.35
N ASP A 53 -15.59 -8.36 5.80
CA ASP A 53 -16.35 -9.56 6.18
C ASP A 53 -16.12 -10.75 5.23
N ASP A 54 -15.32 -10.60 4.18
CA ASP A 54 -15.00 -11.66 3.22
C ASP A 54 -13.96 -12.64 3.77
N SER A 55 -14.42 -13.62 4.54
CA SER A 55 -13.53 -14.64 5.13
C SER A 55 -12.81 -15.53 4.12
N GLU A 56 -13.30 -15.62 2.88
CA GLU A 56 -12.67 -16.45 1.84
C GLU A 56 -11.45 -15.74 1.25
N ASN A 57 -11.54 -14.42 1.08
CA ASN A 57 -10.53 -13.66 0.34
C ASN A 57 -9.68 -12.68 1.19
N ILE A 58 -10.01 -12.46 2.46
CA ILE A 58 -9.36 -11.41 3.30
C ILE A 58 -7.83 -11.49 3.35
N PHE A 59 -7.27 -12.70 3.35
CA PHE A 59 -5.83 -12.93 3.42
C PHE A 59 -5.11 -12.76 2.07
N PHE A 60 -5.84 -12.45 1.00
CA PHE A 60 -5.30 -12.20 -0.34
C PHE A 60 -5.34 -10.71 -0.73
N LEU A 61 -5.46 -9.81 0.26
CA LEU A 61 -5.41 -8.37 0.05
C LEU A 61 -4.13 -8.00 -0.72
N ALA A 62 -4.31 -7.40 -1.90
CA ALA A 62 -3.23 -7.10 -2.83
C ALA A 62 -2.79 -5.64 -2.78
N GLY A 63 -3.65 -4.72 -2.37
CA GLY A 63 -3.31 -3.30 -2.19
C GLY A 63 -4.50 -2.39 -2.38
N ILE A 64 -4.23 -1.09 -2.50
CA ILE A 64 -5.24 -0.04 -2.74
C ILE A 64 -5.14 0.43 -4.19
N SER A 65 -6.27 0.52 -4.89
CA SER A 65 -6.34 1.11 -6.23
C SER A 65 -5.97 2.60 -6.21
N THR A 66 -5.12 3.03 -7.13
CA THR A 66 -4.77 4.46 -7.32
C THR A 66 -5.37 5.05 -8.59
N SER A 67 -5.99 4.22 -9.43
CA SER A 67 -6.79 4.62 -10.58
C SER A 67 -8.04 3.74 -10.67
N SER A 68 -9.06 4.22 -11.36
CA SER A 68 -10.26 3.43 -11.66
C SER A 68 -10.10 2.62 -12.95
N ALA A 69 -10.80 1.49 -13.03
CA ALA A 69 -11.00 0.74 -14.27
C ALA A 69 -12.36 0.05 -14.25
N ILE A 70 -12.93 -0.14 -15.43
CA ILE A 70 -14.04 -1.08 -15.63
C ILE A 70 -13.47 -2.49 -15.82
N GLU A 71 -14.32 -3.51 -15.73
CA GLU A 71 -13.92 -4.91 -15.91
C GLU A 71 -13.03 -5.15 -17.15
N ASN A 72 -12.02 -6.01 -16.99
CA ASN A 72 -11.04 -6.42 -18.00
C ASN A 72 -10.07 -5.32 -18.48
N ASN A 73 -10.05 -4.15 -17.85
CA ASN A 73 -9.07 -3.11 -18.13
C ASN A 73 -7.99 -3.01 -17.06
N CYS A 74 -6.82 -2.49 -17.46
CA CYS A 74 -5.68 -2.27 -16.56
C CYS A 74 -5.92 -1.08 -15.62
N PHE A 75 -5.37 -1.19 -14.41
CA PHE A 75 -5.31 -0.13 -13.42
C PHE A 75 -4.10 -0.32 -12.50
N HIS A 76 -3.92 0.62 -11.59
CA HIS A 76 -2.76 0.68 -10.72
C HIS A 76 -3.13 0.43 -9.26
N LEU A 77 -2.24 -0.28 -8.55
CA LEU A 77 -2.30 -0.58 -7.14
C LEU A 77 -1.10 0.00 -6.40
N LYS A 78 -1.29 0.27 -5.11
CA LYS A 78 -0.24 0.67 -4.17
C LYS A 78 -0.41 -0.06 -2.84
N GLN A 79 0.68 -0.62 -2.32
CA GLN A 79 0.71 -1.35 -1.05
C GLN A 79 1.28 -0.51 0.11
N ILE A 80 2.18 0.41 -0.20
CA ILE A 80 2.90 1.21 0.79
C ILE A 80 3.12 2.64 0.29
N GLY A 81 3.25 3.59 1.23
CA GLY A 81 3.59 4.98 0.94
C GLY A 81 2.38 5.90 0.95
N ARG A 82 2.51 7.09 0.36
CA ARG A 82 1.46 8.14 0.47
C ARG A 82 0.37 7.96 -0.57
N LEU A 83 -0.88 8.10 -0.14
CA LEU A 83 -2.04 8.43 -0.95
C LEU A 83 -2.46 9.86 -0.66
N THR A 84 -2.72 10.64 -1.69
CA THR A 84 -3.15 12.03 -1.56
C THR A 84 -4.28 12.28 -2.55
N ASP A 85 -5.40 12.82 -2.08
CA ASP A 85 -6.52 13.17 -2.94
C ASP A 85 -7.38 14.28 -2.32
N ASN A 86 -7.92 15.16 -3.15
CA ASN A 86 -8.76 16.28 -2.70
C ASN A 86 -10.17 15.84 -2.24
N SER A 87 -10.64 14.69 -2.72
CA SER A 87 -11.92 14.08 -2.32
C SER A 87 -11.86 13.43 -0.94
N PHE A 88 -10.66 13.16 -0.40
CA PHE A 88 -10.51 12.62 0.93
C PHE A 88 -10.98 13.61 2.00
N ASN A 89 -11.58 13.05 3.05
CA ASN A 89 -12.09 13.79 4.19
C ASN A 89 -11.92 12.97 5.47
N PHE A 90 -10.66 12.71 5.83
CA PHE A 90 -10.30 11.96 7.04
C PHE A 90 -9.93 12.88 8.20
N ASP A 91 -10.13 12.44 9.43
CA ASP A 91 -9.44 12.99 10.59
C ASP A 91 -8.07 12.34 10.74
N ARG A 92 -7.15 12.98 11.47
CA ARG A 92 -5.86 12.35 11.82
C ARG A 92 -6.12 11.08 12.63
N GLY A 93 -5.69 9.93 12.13
CA GLY A 93 -5.98 8.66 12.80
C GLY A 93 -5.79 7.44 11.93
N ARG A 94 -6.21 6.28 12.44
CA ARG A 94 -6.15 4.99 11.73
C ARG A 94 -7.19 4.95 10.60
N VAL A 95 -6.86 4.24 9.54
CA VAL A 95 -7.74 3.97 8.40
C VAL A 95 -7.82 2.46 8.21
N TYR A 96 -9.03 1.94 8.21
CA TYR A 96 -9.36 0.53 8.16
C TYR A 96 -10.04 0.16 6.84
N LEU A 97 -10.02 -1.13 6.54
CA LEU A 97 -10.83 -1.74 5.49
C LEU A 97 -12.30 -1.75 5.89
N GLY A 98 -13.15 -1.19 5.03
CA GLY A 98 -14.61 -1.33 5.10
C GLY A 98 -15.15 -2.32 4.07
N GLY A 99 -16.48 -2.31 3.89
CA GLY A 99 -17.14 -3.09 2.85
C GLY A 99 -16.79 -2.58 1.44
N ARG A 100 -16.76 -3.50 0.46
CA ARG A 100 -16.49 -3.20 -0.97
C ARG A 100 -15.22 -2.38 -1.20
N GLY A 101 -14.19 -2.59 -0.38
CA GLY A 101 -12.88 -1.96 -0.50
C GLY A 101 -12.81 -0.53 0.00
N GLU A 102 -13.84 -0.02 0.68
CA GLU A 102 -13.86 1.35 1.22
C GLU A 102 -12.72 1.58 2.23
N LEU A 103 -12.16 2.80 2.22
CA LEU A 103 -11.21 3.27 3.23
C LEU A 103 -12.00 4.06 4.27
N THR A 104 -12.02 3.60 5.53
CA THR A 104 -12.87 4.18 6.58
C THR A 104 -12.11 4.38 7.89
N GLN A 105 -12.60 5.27 8.76
CA GLN A 105 -12.11 5.38 10.15
C GLN A 105 -13.03 4.74 11.17
N VAL A 106 -14.13 4.15 10.70
CA VAL A 106 -15.00 3.31 11.54
C VAL A 106 -14.27 2.00 11.77
N VAL A 107 -13.98 1.71 13.04
CA VAL A 107 -13.37 0.43 13.44
C VAL A 107 -14.39 -0.68 13.16
N PRO A 108 -14.04 -1.75 12.44
CA PRO A 108 -14.93 -2.88 12.26
C PRO A 108 -15.31 -3.51 13.61
N GLU A 109 -16.59 -3.87 13.79
CA GLU A 109 -17.09 -4.56 14.99
C GLU A 109 -17.25 -6.08 14.77
N GLN A 110 -17.18 -6.53 13.52
CA GLN A 110 -17.31 -7.92 13.10
C GLN A 110 -16.46 -8.20 11.87
N GLY A 111 -16.26 -9.49 11.55
CA GLY A 111 -15.47 -9.91 10.39
C GLY A 111 -13.98 -9.86 10.70
N TYR A 112 -13.26 -8.98 10.02
CA TYR A 112 -11.83 -8.75 10.22
C TYR A 112 -11.54 -7.26 10.40
N SER A 113 -10.64 -6.96 11.32
CA SER A 113 -10.00 -5.65 11.43
C SER A 113 -8.71 -5.67 10.61
N VAL A 114 -8.67 -4.88 9.53
CA VAL A 114 -7.47 -4.71 8.71
C VAL A 114 -7.08 -3.23 8.75
N LEU A 115 -5.91 -2.94 9.30
CA LEU A 115 -5.36 -1.58 9.27
C LEU A 115 -4.69 -1.36 7.91
N LEU A 116 -5.19 -0.40 7.13
CA LEU A 116 -4.63 -0.05 5.82
C LEU A 116 -3.52 1.00 5.93
N GLY A 117 -3.56 1.80 6.99
CA GLY A 117 -2.58 2.85 7.26
C GLY A 117 -3.11 3.91 8.22
N VAL A 118 -2.52 5.10 8.15
CA VAL A 118 -2.90 6.25 8.98
C VAL A 118 -3.12 7.50 8.15
N ALA A 119 -4.24 8.19 8.35
CA ALA A 119 -4.46 9.53 7.86
C ALA A 119 -3.58 10.51 8.64
N VAL A 120 -2.64 11.15 7.94
CA VAL A 120 -1.72 12.14 8.53
C VAL A 120 -2.26 13.57 8.37
N SER A 121 -3.20 13.76 7.45
CA SER A 121 -4.00 14.97 7.28
C SER A 121 -5.35 14.62 6.65
N LYS A 122 -6.22 15.61 6.44
CA LYS A 122 -7.53 15.42 5.83
C LYS A 122 -7.49 14.75 4.45
N ASN A 123 -6.44 15.03 3.70
CA ASN A 123 -6.31 14.67 2.30
C ASN A 123 -5.16 13.70 2.05
N GLU A 124 -4.57 13.12 3.11
CA GLU A 124 -3.37 12.31 2.99
C GLU A 124 -3.38 11.12 3.95
N ILE A 125 -3.13 9.94 3.38
CA ILE A 125 -2.94 8.69 4.09
C ILE A 125 -1.52 8.19 3.85
N LEU A 126 -0.82 7.82 4.92
CA LEU A 126 0.36 6.98 4.86
C LEU A 126 -0.08 5.51 4.94
N LEU A 127 -0.01 4.82 3.81
CA LEU A 127 -0.28 3.38 3.71
C LEU A 127 0.83 2.57 4.36
N ASN A 128 0.40 1.63 5.19
CA ASN A 128 1.19 0.54 5.75
C ASN A 128 0.18 -0.53 6.14
N ILE A 129 -0.04 -1.47 5.23
CA ILE A 129 -1.12 -2.45 5.37
C ILE A 129 -0.66 -3.56 6.32
N ASP A 130 -1.43 -3.77 7.39
CA ASP A 130 -1.18 -4.83 8.38
C ASP A 130 -2.02 -6.08 8.06
N ASP A 131 -1.61 -7.22 8.65
CA ASP A 131 -2.33 -8.48 8.53
C ASP A 131 -3.77 -8.38 9.07
N PRO A 132 -4.73 -9.10 8.46
CA PRO A 132 -6.09 -9.17 8.97
C PRO A 132 -6.19 -9.81 10.36
N ILE A 133 -6.87 -9.14 11.28
CA ILE A 133 -7.18 -9.65 12.62
C ILE A 133 -8.65 -10.06 12.67
N LYS A 134 -8.93 -11.33 12.98
CA LYS A 134 -10.31 -11.82 13.16
C LYS A 134 -10.94 -11.19 14.41
N LEU A 135 -12.18 -10.71 14.27
CA LEU A 135 -13.02 -10.20 15.36
C LEU A 135 -14.06 -11.22 15.81
#